data_AF-A0A6M1ZPC1-F1
#
_entry.id   AF-A0A6M1ZPC1-F1
#
_cell.length_a   1.000
_cell.length_b   1.000
_cell.length_c   1.000
_cell.angle_alpha   90.00
_cell.angle_beta   90.00
_cell.angle_gamma   90.00
#
_symmetry.space_group_name_H-M   'P 1'
#
loop_
_entity.id
_entity.type
_entity.pdbx_description
1 polymer ?
#
loop_
_entity_poly.entity_id
_entity_poly.type
_entity_poly.pdbx_seq_one_letter_code
_entity_poly.pdbx_strand_id
1 'polypeptide(L)'
;MKINKLWILFISSSFQLQAHEKGKHLPNQIQAWDYGKWIKWIGNYHPIALHFPIALIIMTAIAELIGIKSRSPIFKQAARFMIIAAAITALPTALLGLAYGYDVSYDETLSLLFWWHRFLGLSTAALAIITACFKELHIRKKIGVVAYAISLALLVILVIITGYLGGEMTFGLFHLFP
;
A
#
# COMPACT_ATOMS: atom_id res chain seq x y z
N MET A 1 -16.30 70.24 -32.61
CA MET A 1 -15.18 69.56 -31.92
C MET A 1 -15.21 68.09 -32.31
N LYS A 2 -14.44 67.68 -33.34
CA LYS A 2 -14.44 66.30 -33.85
C LYS A 2 -13.40 65.49 -33.05
N ILE A 3 -13.87 64.63 -32.15
CA ILE A 3 -13.00 63.69 -31.43
C ILE A 3 -12.60 62.60 -32.44
N ASN A 4 -11.30 62.49 -32.70
CA ASN A 4 -10.74 61.53 -33.66
C ASN A 4 -10.97 60.10 -33.17
N LYS A 5 -11.69 59.28 -33.97
CA LYS A 5 -11.99 57.86 -33.70
C LYS A 5 -10.73 57.01 -33.43
N LEU A 6 -9.56 57.44 -33.93
CA LEU A 6 -8.25 56.83 -33.67
C LEU A 6 -7.88 56.83 -32.18
N TRP A 7 -8.22 57.88 -31.42
CA TRP A 7 -7.90 57.94 -29.99
C TRP A 7 -8.76 57.00 -29.15
N ILE A 8 -10.02 56.79 -29.55
CA ILE A 8 -10.94 55.87 -28.86
C ILE A 8 -10.51 54.41 -29.08
N LEU A 9 -10.04 54.08 -30.29
CA LEU A 9 -9.49 52.74 -30.60
C LEU A 9 -8.15 52.47 -29.91
N PHE A 10 -7.32 53.49 -29.72
CA PHE A 10 -6.04 53.35 -28.99
C PHE A 10 -6.28 53.11 -27.50
N ILE A 11 -7.25 53.80 -26.89
CA ILE A 11 -7.63 53.61 -25.48
C ILE A 11 -8.36 52.27 -25.29
N SER A 12 -9.21 51.84 -26.23
CA SER A 12 -9.91 50.56 -26.11
C SER A 12 -8.99 49.35 -26.29
N SER A 13 -8.00 49.44 -27.18
CA SER A 13 -7.01 48.37 -27.41
C SER A 13 -6.02 48.26 -26.26
N SER A 14 -5.54 49.38 -25.71
CA SER A 14 -4.71 49.36 -24.50
C SER A 14 -5.49 48.89 -23.27
N PHE A 15 -6.76 49.26 -23.12
CA PHE A 15 -7.64 48.73 -22.06
C PHE A 15 -7.94 47.23 -22.22
N GLN A 16 -8.16 46.74 -23.45
CA GLN A 16 -8.32 45.31 -23.74
C GLN A 16 -7.02 44.52 -23.51
N LEU A 17 -5.86 45.08 -23.86
CA LEU A 17 -4.55 44.47 -23.57
C LEU A 17 -4.30 44.39 -22.06
N GLN A 18 -4.63 45.44 -21.31
CA GLN A 18 -4.54 45.44 -19.84
C GLN A 18 -5.54 44.49 -19.18
N ALA A 19 -6.74 44.32 -19.74
CA ALA A 19 -7.72 43.33 -19.28
C ALA A 19 -7.29 41.89 -19.62
N HIS A 20 -6.65 41.67 -20.77
CA HIS A 20 -6.12 40.38 -21.21
C HIS A 20 -4.85 39.98 -20.44
N GLU A 21 -4.00 40.92 -20.05
CA GLU A 21 -2.86 40.68 -19.15
C GLU A 21 -3.29 40.48 -17.69
N LYS A 22 -4.25 41.27 -17.18
CA LYS A 22 -4.82 41.06 -15.83
C LYS A 22 -5.59 39.73 -15.72
N GLY A 23 -6.11 39.20 -16.83
CA GLY A 23 -6.70 37.87 -16.92
C GLY A 23 -5.68 36.71 -16.89
N LYS A 24 -4.41 36.98 -17.20
CA LYS A 24 -3.31 35.98 -17.21
C LYS A 24 -2.55 35.87 -15.89
N HIS A 25 -2.81 36.78 -14.95
CA HIS A 25 -2.16 36.81 -13.63
C HIS A 25 -3.14 36.75 -12.46
N LEU A 26 -4.36 36.26 -12.65
CA LEU A 26 -5.12 35.74 -11.52
C LEU A 26 -4.42 34.46 -11.05
N PRO A 27 -3.81 34.44 -9.85
CA PRO A 27 -3.44 33.18 -9.23
C PRO A 27 -4.75 32.54 -8.76
N ASN A 28 -5.49 31.96 -9.71
CA ASN A 28 -6.48 30.93 -9.42
C ASN A 28 -5.81 29.60 -9.05
N GLN A 29 -4.52 29.64 -8.74
CA GLN A 29 -3.95 28.76 -7.74
C GLN A 29 -4.37 29.29 -6.36
N ILE A 30 -5.62 29.02 -5.98
CA ILE A 30 -5.76 28.41 -4.64
C ILE A 30 -4.78 27.25 -4.74
N GLN A 31 -3.69 27.34 -4.00
CA GLN A 31 -2.68 26.31 -3.86
C GLN A 31 -3.44 25.05 -3.43
N ALA A 32 -3.98 24.33 -4.41
CA ALA A 32 -4.64 23.07 -4.19
C ALA A 32 -3.52 22.26 -3.58
N TRP A 33 -3.68 21.91 -2.30
CA TRP A 33 -2.76 21.03 -1.61
C TRP A 33 -2.38 19.93 -2.59
N ASP A 34 -1.08 19.79 -2.87
CA ASP A 34 -0.58 18.78 -3.79
C ASP A 34 -0.68 17.42 -3.07
N TYR A 35 -1.91 16.95 -2.89
CA TYR A 35 -2.24 15.74 -2.14
C TYR A 35 -1.52 14.53 -2.75
N GLY A 36 -1.26 14.54 -4.06
CA GLY A 36 -0.48 13.52 -4.75
C GLY A 36 0.94 13.39 -4.22
N LYS A 37 1.66 14.52 -4.01
CA LYS A 37 2.99 14.50 -3.40
C LYS A 37 2.98 13.94 -1.98
N TRP A 38 1.99 14.31 -1.16
CA TRP A 38 1.88 13.81 0.21
C TRP A 38 1.55 12.32 0.26
N ILE A 39 0.62 11.85 -0.58
CA ILE A 39 0.28 10.43 -0.72
C ILE A 39 1.53 9.63 -1.10
N LYS A 40 2.29 10.08 -2.10
CA LYS A 40 3.52 9.41 -2.54
C LYS A 40 4.61 9.42 -1.47
N TRP A 41 4.79 10.54 -0.78
CA TRP A 41 5.76 10.64 0.32
C TRP A 41 5.45 9.64 1.45
N ILE A 42 4.18 9.53 1.85
CA ILE A 42 3.75 8.51 2.82
C ILE A 42 3.93 7.10 2.24
N GLY A 43 3.55 6.88 0.98
CA GLY A 43 3.70 5.59 0.29
C GLY A 43 5.13 5.06 0.25
N ASN A 44 6.14 5.94 0.21
CA ASN A 44 7.56 5.54 0.23
C ASN A 44 7.97 4.78 1.51
N TYR A 45 7.14 4.79 2.56
CA TYR A 45 7.36 3.97 3.75
C TYR A 45 6.87 2.52 3.61
N HIS A 46 6.20 2.16 2.51
CA HIS A 46 5.74 0.78 2.27
C HIS A 46 6.88 -0.26 2.34
N PRO A 47 8.05 -0.06 1.68
CA PRO A 47 9.15 -1.03 1.72
C PRO A 47 9.70 -1.28 3.12
N ILE A 48 9.69 -0.30 4.02
CA ILE A 48 10.12 -0.52 5.41
C ILE A 48 9.00 -1.17 6.23
N ALA A 49 7.75 -0.74 6.03
CA ALA A 49 6.59 -1.26 6.77
C ALA A 49 6.31 -2.73 6.48
N LEU A 50 6.55 -3.22 5.26
CA LEU A 50 6.29 -4.62 4.89
C LEU A 50 7.12 -5.63 5.67
N HIS A 51 8.28 -5.25 6.21
CA HIS A 51 9.14 -6.18 6.94
C HIS A 51 8.47 -6.70 8.21
N PHE A 52 7.64 -5.88 8.86
CA PHE A 52 6.96 -6.24 10.11
C PHE A 52 5.95 -7.39 9.90
N PRO A 53 4.89 -7.26 9.08
CA PRO A 53 3.94 -8.34 8.89
C PRO A 53 4.60 -9.58 8.31
N ILE A 54 5.57 -9.45 7.39
CA ILE A 54 6.27 -10.60 6.79
C ILE A 54 7.02 -11.38 7.88
N ALA A 55 7.89 -10.72 8.65
CA ALA A 55 8.67 -11.39 9.69
C ALA A 55 7.76 -12.02 10.75
N LEU A 56 6.71 -11.31 11.18
CA LEU A 56 5.79 -11.81 12.22
C LEU A 56 4.96 -13.01 11.74
N ILE A 57 4.53 -13.05 10.47
CA ILE A 57 3.82 -14.20 9.90
C ILE A 57 4.73 -15.42 9.84
N ILE A 58 5.95 -15.27 9.31
CA ILE A 58 6.93 -16.36 9.23
C ILE A 58 7.31 -16.87 10.62
N MET A 59 7.55 -15.97 11.58
CA MET A 59 7.87 -16.35 12.95
C MET A 59 6.68 -16.97 13.68
N THR A 60 5.45 -16.60 13.35
CA THR A 60 4.23 -17.30 13.83
C THR A 60 4.26 -18.76 13.39
N ALA A 61 4.51 -19.03 12.10
CA ALA A 61 4.57 -20.39 11.58
C ALA A 61 5.70 -21.21 12.24
N ILE A 62 6.89 -20.62 12.39
CA ILE A 62 8.02 -21.26 13.09
C ILE A 62 7.66 -21.58 14.54
N ALA A 63 7.06 -20.63 15.27
CA ALA A 63 6.67 -20.85 16.66
C ALA A 63 5.59 -21.92 16.80
N GLU A 64 4.61 -22.02 15.89
CA GLU A 64 3.65 -23.12 15.88
C GLU A 64 4.33 -24.48 15.68
N LEU A 65 5.24 -24.60 14.71
CA LEU A 65 5.97 -25.84 14.45
C LEU A 65 6.80 -26.28 15.67
N ILE A 66 7.53 -25.34 16.29
CA ILE A 66 8.30 -25.62 17.52
C ILE A 66 7.36 -25.93 18.68
N GLY A 67 6.23 -25.24 18.80
CA GLY A 67 5.23 -25.45 19.85
C GLY A 67 4.57 -26.82 19.77
N ILE A 68 4.38 -27.37 18.56
CA ILE A 68 3.89 -28.74 18.35
C ILE A 68 4.92 -29.75 18.85
N LYS A 69 6.20 -29.58 18.47
CA LYS A 69 7.28 -30.53 18.83
C LYS A 69 7.65 -30.48 20.31
N SER A 70 7.81 -29.28 20.85
CA SER A 70 8.23 -29.07 22.25
C SER A 70 7.09 -29.21 23.26
N ARG A 71 5.83 -29.14 22.80
CA ARG A 71 4.62 -29.00 23.64
C ARG A 71 4.68 -27.83 24.64
N SER A 72 5.59 -26.88 24.44
CA SER A 72 5.79 -25.76 25.37
C SER A 72 4.72 -24.68 25.19
N PRO A 73 4.10 -24.21 26.28
CA PRO A 73 3.09 -23.16 26.22
C PRO A 73 3.66 -21.80 25.79
N ILE A 74 4.97 -21.59 25.93
CA ILE A 74 5.65 -20.34 25.56
C ILE A 74 5.50 -20.08 24.07
N PHE A 75 5.78 -21.07 23.22
CA PHE A 75 5.68 -20.91 21.77
C PHE A 75 4.24 -20.69 21.29
N LYS A 76 3.25 -21.29 21.96
CA LYS A 76 1.83 -21.03 21.66
C LYS A 76 1.42 -19.60 21.97
N GLN A 77 1.91 -19.03 23.07
CA GLN A 77 1.66 -17.64 23.44
C GLN A 77 2.40 -16.68 22.51
N ALA A 78 3.66 -16.99 22.17
CA ALA A 78 4.44 -16.21 21.21
C ALA A 78 3.76 -16.18 19.84
N ALA A 79 3.32 -17.33 19.31
CA ALA A 79 2.60 -17.40 18.03
C ALA A 79 1.31 -16.57 18.04
N ARG A 80 0.54 -16.61 19.14
CA ARG A 80 -0.64 -15.76 19.30
C ARG A 80 -0.29 -14.27 19.26
N PHE A 81 0.73 -13.84 20.01
CA PHE A 81 1.17 -12.46 20.01
C PHE A 81 1.61 -12.01 18.62
N MET A 82 2.45 -12.82 17.96
CA MET A 82 3.00 -12.49 16.65
C MET A 82 1.92 -12.40 15.56
N ILE A 83 0.94 -13.30 15.53
CA ILE A 83 -0.11 -13.21 14.50
C ILE A 83 -1.04 -12.01 14.71
N ILE A 84 -1.30 -11.62 15.97
CA ILE A 84 -2.07 -10.41 16.28
C ILE A 84 -1.26 -9.16 15.85
N ALA A 85 0.02 -9.11 16.20
CA ALA A 85 0.90 -8.01 15.78
C ALA A 85 1.05 -7.95 14.24
N ALA A 86 1.10 -9.10 13.57
CA ALA A 86 1.11 -9.17 12.12
C ALA A 86 -0.18 -8.58 11.52
N ALA A 87 -1.35 -8.95 12.06
CA ALA A 87 -2.62 -8.40 11.60
C ALA A 87 -2.71 -6.87 11.78
N ILE A 88 -2.24 -6.36 12.92
CA ILE A 88 -2.21 -4.91 13.21
C ILE A 88 -1.27 -4.17 12.26
N THR A 89 -0.11 -4.74 11.94
CA THR A 89 0.91 -4.10 11.08
C THR A 89 0.65 -4.30 9.59
N ALA A 90 -0.05 -5.37 9.18
CA ALA A 90 -0.39 -5.63 7.79
C ALA A 90 -1.37 -4.60 7.21
N LEU A 91 -2.32 -4.11 8.02
CA LEU A 91 -3.28 -3.09 7.59
C LEU A 91 -2.60 -1.77 7.16
N PRO A 92 -1.79 -1.09 7.99
CA PRO A 92 -1.10 0.11 7.57
C PRO A 92 -0.11 -0.18 6.44
N THR A 93 0.54 -1.35 6.43
CA THR A 93 1.42 -1.75 5.31
C THR A 93 0.68 -1.78 3.97
N ALA A 94 -0.51 -2.38 3.92
CA ALA A 94 -1.33 -2.44 2.71
C ALA A 94 -1.79 -1.05 2.28
N LEU A 95 -2.20 -0.19 3.22
CA LEU A 95 -2.55 1.20 2.93
C LEU A 95 -1.37 2.00 2.36
N LEU A 96 -0.17 1.82 2.93
CA LEU A 96 1.06 2.39 2.41
C LEU A 96 1.36 1.88 0.99
N GLY A 97 1.11 0.61 0.70
CA GLY A 97 1.29 0.04 -0.63
C GLY A 97 0.31 0.61 -1.67
N LEU A 98 -0.94 0.84 -1.27
CA LEU A 98 -1.92 1.54 -2.11
C LEU A 98 -1.49 2.98 -2.40
N ALA A 99 -0.93 3.68 -1.39
CA ALA A 99 -0.38 5.02 -1.56
C ALA A 99 0.87 5.04 -2.45
N TYR A 100 1.75 4.04 -2.32
CA TYR A 100 2.95 3.88 -3.14
C TYR A 100 2.61 3.71 -4.62
N GLY A 101 1.56 2.94 -4.92
CA GLY A 101 1.08 2.68 -6.28
C GLY A 101 0.04 3.67 -6.81
N TYR A 102 -0.17 4.83 -6.17
CA TYR A 102 -1.27 5.75 -6.49
C TYR A 102 -1.20 6.35 -7.91
N ASP A 103 0.00 6.69 -8.38
CA ASP A 103 0.23 7.37 -9.67
C ASP A 103 1.44 6.73 -10.38
N VAL A 104 1.45 5.39 -10.42
CA VAL A 104 2.49 4.62 -11.10
C VAL A 104 1.92 3.98 -12.35
N SER A 105 2.56 4.25 -13.49
CA SER A 105 2.30 3.59 -14.76
C SER A 105 3.46 2.64 -15.09
N TYR A 106 3.11 1.42 -15.47
CA TYR A 106 4.04 0.38 -15.90
C TYR A 106 3.76 0.01 -17.36
N ASP A 107 4.73 -0.63 -18.02
CA ASP A 107 4.48 -1.31 -19.30
C ASP A 107 3.48 -2.48 -19.14
N GLU A 108 3.04 -3.07 -20.26
CA GLU A 108 1.99 -4.10 -20.23
C GLU A 108 2.31 -5.28 -19.30
N THR A 109 3.58 -5.74 -19.27
CA THR A 109 3.97 -6.92 -18.49
C THR A 109 4.06 -6.58 -17.01
N LEU A 110 4.74 -5.49 -16.67
CA LEU A 110 4.89 -5.03 -15.29
C LEU A 110 3.56 -4.55 -14.69
N SER A 111 2.64 -4.04 -15.52
CA SER A 111 1.28 -3.66 -15.10
C SER A 111 0.48 -4.86 -14.59
N LEU A 112 0.57 -6.01 -15.27
CA LEU A 112 -0.07 -7.24 -14.81
C LEU A 112 0.53 -7.75 -13.49
N LEU A 113 1.87 -7.75 -13.36
CA LEU A 113 2.53 -8.10 -12.10
C LEU A 113 2.11 -7.18 -10.96
N PHE A 114 2.10 -5.86 -11.20
CA PHE A 114 1.67 -4.88 -10.21
C PHE A 114 0.24 -5.12 -9.75
N TRP A 115 -0.68 -5.44 -10.68
CA TRP A 115 -2.07 -5.74 -10.34
C TRP A 115 -2.17 -6.96 -9.41
N TRP A 116 -1.46 -8.05 -9.73
CA TRP A 116 -1.43 -9.25 -8.88
C TRP A 116 -0.77 -8.99 -7.54
N HIS A 117 0.37 -8.30 -7.50
CA HIS A 117 1.05 -7.94 -6.26
C HIS A 117 0.13 -7.12 -5.34
N ARG A 118 -0.56 -6.11 -5.89
CA ARG A 118 -1.51 -5.28 -5.15
C ARG A 118 -2.67 -6.10 -4.58
N PHE A 119 -3.28 -6.95 -5.41
CA PHE A 119 -4.41 -7.77 -4.99
C PHE A 119 -3.98 -8.77 -3.89
N LEU A 120 -2.89 -9.49 -4.09
CA LEU A 120 -2.38 -10.46 -3.13
C LEU A 120 -1.89 -9.81 -1.83
N GLY A 121 -1.33 -8.59 -1.89
CA GLY A 121 -0.99 -7.79 -0.72
C GLY A 121 -2.22 -7.45 0.14
N LEU A 122 -3.32 -7.01 -0.49
CA LEU A 122 -4.59 -6.76 0.22
C LEU A 122 -5.18 -8.05 0.79
N SER A 123 -5.16 -9.15 0.01
CA SER A 123 -5.60 -10.46 0.49
C SER A 123 -4.78 -10.94 1.67
N THR A 124 -3.47 -10.69 1.69
CA THR A 124 -2.57 -11.02 2.81
C THR A 124 -2.97 -10.26 4.07
N ALA A 125 -3.24 -8.94 3.97
CA ALA A 125 -3.69 -8.17 5.11
C ALA A 125 -5.03 -8.66 5.67
N ALA A 126 -6.01 -8.93 4.79
CA ALA A 126 -7.31 -9.48 5.20
C ALA A 126 -7.17 -10.86 5.84
N LEU A 127 -6.38 -11.76 5.24
CA LEU A 127 -6.18 -13.11 5.74
C LEU A 127 -5.38 -13.14 7.05
N ALA A 128 -4.46 -12.19 7.28
CA ALA A 128 -3.76 -12.03 8.55
C ALA A 128 -4.75 -11.72 9.69
N ILE A 129 -5.70 -10.80 9.47
CA ILE A 129 -6.77 -10.48 10.43
C ILE A 129 -7.65 -11.70 10.69
N ILE A 130 -8.10 -12.40 9.63
CA ILE A 130 -8.91 -13.62 9.76
C ILE A 130 -8.16 -14.69 10.55
N THR A 131 -6.88 -14.90 10.26
CA THR A 131 -6.03 -15.89 10.95
C THR A 131 -5.84 -15.53 12.43
N ALA A 132 -5.65 -14.26 12.75
CA ALA A 132 -5.59 -13.79 14.13
C ALA A 132 -6.92 -14.04 14.88
N CYS A 133 -8.06 -13.79 14.22
CA CYS A 133 -9.39 -14.11 14.77
C CYS A 133 -9.56 -15.61 15.03
N PHE A 134 -9.17 -16.47 14.08
CA PHE A 134 -9.22 -17.93 14.28
C PHE A 134 -8.29 -18.40 15.40
N LYS A 135 -7.08 -17.83 15.51
CA LYS A 135 -6.17 -18.12 16.62
C LYS A 135 -6.80 -17.78 17.97
N GLU A 136 -7.42 -16.61 18.06
CA GLU A 136 -8.07 -16.15 19.29
C GLU A 136 -9.28 -17.01 19.66
N LEU A 137 -10.09 -17.38 18.66
CA LEU A 137 -11.22 -18.28 18.82
C LEU A 137 -10.77 -19.66 19.32
N HIS A 138 -9.69 -20.19 18.75
CA HIS A 138 -9.11 -21.46 19.16
C HIS A 138 -8.61 -21.41 20.61
N ILE A 139 -7.94 -20.34 21.01
CA ILE A 139 -7.43 -20.21 22.39
C ILE A 139 -8.57 -20.08 23.41
N ARG A 140 -9.59 -19.26 23.14
CA ARG A 140 -10.66 -19.00 24.10
C ARG A 140 -11.73 -20.09 24.16
N LYS A 141 -12.11 -20.64 23.00
CA LYS A 141 -13.24 -21.56 22.87
C LYS A 141 -12.84 -22.98 22.48
N LYS A 142 -11.55 -23.25 22.23
CA LYS A 142 -11.02 -24.56 21.78
C LYS A 142 -11.64 -25.09 20.49
N ILE A 143 -12.17 -24.22 19.64
CA ILE A 143 -12.77 -24.57 18.33
C ILE A 143 -11.92 -24.03 17.17
N GLY A 144 -12.12 -24.56 15.95
CA GLY A 144 -11.53 -23.96 14.75
C GLY A 144 -10.03 -24.17 14.57
N VAL A 145 -9.43 -25.18 15.22
CA VAL A 145 -7.97 -25.46 15.08
C VAL A 145 -7.58 -25.74 13.64
N VAL A 146 -8.41 -26.48 12.90
CA VAL A 146 -8.17 -26.80 11.48
C VAL A 146 -8.28 -25.54 10.62
N ALA A 147 -9.29 -24.69 10.87
CA ALA A 147 -9.45 -23.42 10.16
C ALA A 147 -8.25 -22.49 10.39
N TYR A 148 -7.76 -22.39 11.63
CA TYR A 148 -6.54 -21.65 11.96
C TYR A 148 -5.30 -22.20 11.24
N ALA A 149 -5.11 -23.53 11.27
CA ALA A 149 -3.94 -24.16 10.64
C ALA A 149 -3.94 -23.94 9.12
N ILE A 150 -5.10 -24.11 8.47
CA ILE A 150 -5.27 -23.87 7.03
C ILE A 150 -5.05 -22.39 6.71
N SER A 151 -5.65 -21.47 7.48
CA SER A 151 -5.53 -20.04 7.20
C SER A 151 -4.09 -19.55 7.39
N LEU A 152 -3.36 -20.05 8.39
CA LEU A 152 -1.94 -19.75 8.59
C LEU A 152 -1.08 -20.30 7.45
N ALA A 153 -1.31 -21.53 7.01
CA ALA A 153 -0.57 -22.12 5.90
C ALA A 153 -0.79 -21.31 4.61
N LEU A 154 -2.04 -20.96 4.30
CA LEU A 154 -2.37 -20.09 3.17
C LEU A 154 -1.72 -18.72 3.29
N LEU A 155 -1.72 -18.12 4.49
CA LEU A 155 -1.12 -16.81 4.73
C LEU A 155 0.39 -16.82 4.48
N VAL A 156 1.11 -17.86 4.90
CA VAL A 156 2.55 -18.02 4.63
C VAL A 156 2.81 -18.12 3.12
N ILE A 157 2.05 -18.95 2.41
CA ILE A 157 2.17 -19.08 0.94
C ILE A 157 1.93 -17.73 0.26
N LEU A 158 0.90 -17.01 0.69
CA LEU A 158 0.52 -15.72 0.11
C LEU A 158 1.62 -14.67 0.31
N VAL A 159 2.24 -14.61 1.50
CA VAL A 159 3.39 -13.74 1.77
C VAL A 159 4.57 -14.06 0.87
N ILE A 160 4.89 -15.34 0.66
CA ILE A 160 6.00 -15.77 -0.21
C ILE A 160 5.73 -15.32 -1.66
N ILE A 161 4.54 -15.59 -2.19
CA ILE A 161 4.18 -15.21 -3.57
C ILE A 161 4.16 -13.68 -3.72
N THR A 162 3.55 -12.96 -2.79
CA THR A 162 3.48 -11.50 -2.83
C THR A 162 4.87 -10.87 -2.75
N GLY A 163 5.75 -11.43 -1.90
CA GLY A 163 7.14 -11.02 -1.77
C GLY A 163 7.95 -11.27 -3.04
N TYR A 164 7.78 -12.43 -3.68
CA TYR A 164 8.40 -12.73 -4.98
C TYR A 164 7.99 -11.69 -6.04
N LEU A 165 6.69 -11.41 -6.17
CA LEU A 165 6.19 -10.41 -7.13
C LEU A 165 6.72 -9.00 -6.81
N GLY A 166 6.86 -8.64 -5.52
CA GLY A 166 7.45 -7.36 -5.13
C GLY A 166 8.93 -7.26 -5.47
N GLY A 167 9.67 -8.37 -5.39
CA GLY A 167 11.06 -8.47 -5.85
C GLY A 167 11.18 -8.25 -7.35
N GLU A 168 10.35 -8.93 -8.14
CA GLU A 168 10.32 -8.78 -9.61
C GLU A 168 10.01 -7.33 -10.04
N MET A 169 9.12 -6.63 -9.32
CA MET A 169 8.84 -5.22 -9.59
C MET A 169 10.01 -4.28 -9.27
N THR A 170 10.86 -4.65 -8.30
CA THR A 170 11.95 -3.80 -7.80
C THR A 170 13.25 -4.04 -8.55
N PHE A 171 13.55 -5.30 -8.85
CA PHE A 171 14.82 -5.73 -9.44
C PHE A 171 14.70 -6.11 -10.92
N GLY A 172 13.49 -6.17 -11.46
CA GLY A 172 13.21 -6.59 -12.84
C GLY A 172 12.80 -8.05 -12.93
N LEU A 173 12.29 -8.40 -14.12
CA LEU A 173 11.82 -9.75 -14.39
C LEU A 173 12.96 -10.76 -14.34
N PHE A 174 12.70 -11.93 -13.76
CA PHE A 174 13.64 -13.05 -13.64
C PHE A 174 14.93 -12.70 -12.89
N HIS A 175 14.91 -11.71 -11.98
CA HIS A 175 16.10 -11.26 -11.25
C HIS A 175 16.82 -12.35 -10.43
N LEU A 176 16.17 -13.49 -10.20
CA LEU A 176 16.74 -14.65 -9.50
C LEU A 176 17.42 -15.68 -10.43
N PHE A 177 17.33 -15.50 -11.75
CA PHE A 177 17.92 -16.40 -12.74
C PHE A 177 19.11 -15.72 -13.45
N PRO A 178 20.22 -16.43 -13.68
CA PRO A 178 21.41 -15.89 -14.34
C PRO A 178 21.24 -15.70 -15.85
#